data_AF-A0A955KJD4-F1
#
_entry.id   AF-A0A955KJD4-F1
#
_cell.length_a   1.000
_cell.length_b   1.000
_cell.length_c   1.000
_cell.angle_alpha   90.00
_cell.angle_beta   90.00
_cell.angle_gamma   90.00
#
_symmetry.space_group_name_H-M   'P 1'
#
loop_
_entity.id
_entity.type
_entity.pdbx_description
1 polymer ?
#
loop_
_entity_poly.entity_id
_entity_poly.type
_entity_poly.pdbx_seq_one_letter_code
_entity_poly.pdbx_strand_id
1 'polypeptide(L)'
;MSPQQKAAQEASNFVAKLNEIILFPTIALLSAVAFLTFLWGVAQYFINANNDQARAQGAKHMMWGVIGLVIMLSAFTILSLAANTFGLSDEVRCANNPTDAGCDTVFAP
;
A
#
# COMPACT_ATOMS: atom_id res chain seq x y z
N MET A 1 -11.11 -12.72 31.44
CA MET A 1 -9.91 -12.29 30.70
C MET A 1 -8.69 -12.87 31.39
N SER A 2 -8.02 -13.84 30.77
CA SER A 2 -6.78 -14.40 31.34
C SER A 2 -5.66 -13.34 31.28
N PRO A 3 -4.65 -13.40 32.17
CA PRO A 3 -3.50 -12.48 32.13
C PRO A 3 -2.80 -12.43 30.76
N GLN A 4 -2.85 -13.53 30.02
CA GLN A 4 -2.29 -13.68 28.67
C GLN A 4 -3.01 -12.84 27.61
N GLN A 5 -4.33 -12.63 27.74
CA GLN A 5 -5.10 -11.82 26.80
C GLN A 5 -4.78 -10.33 26.91
N LYS A 6 -4.45 -9.84 28.11
CA LYS A 6 -4.04 -8.44 28.32
C LYS A 6 -2.71 -8.13 27.62
N ALA A 7 -1.73 -9.04 27.72
CA ALA A 7 -0.44 -8.88 27.06
C ALA A 7 -0.56 -8.92 25.52
N ALA A 8 -1.41 -9.79 24.97
CA ALA A 8 -1.68 -9.84 23.54
C ALA A 8 -2.36 -8.55 23.03
N GLN A 9 -3.30 -8.00 23.80
CA GLN A 9 -4.00 -6.77 23.43
C GLN A 9 -3.08 -5.56 23.36
N GLU A 10 -2.15 -5.43 24.31
CA GLU A 10 -1.13 -4.37 24.30
C GLU A 10 -0.25 -4.43 23.04
N ALA A 11 0.19 -5.63 22.65
CA ALA A 11 0.97 -5.83 21.43
C ALA A 11 0.18 -5.50 20.16
N SER A 12 -1.06 -5.97 20.05
CA SER A 12 -1.94 -5.64 18.93
C SER A 12 -2.23 -4.15 18.84
N ASN A 13 -2.46 -3.48 19.97
CA ASN A 13 -2.71 -2.04 20.02
C ASN A 13 -1.49 -1.24 19.57
N PHE A 14 -0.27 -1.67 19.93
CA PHE A 14 0.95 -1.03 19.46
C PHE A 14 1.10 -1.14 17.94
N VAL A 15 0.91 -2.35 17.39
CA VAL A 15 0.99 -2.59 15.94
C VAL A 15 -0.09 -1.79 15.19
N ALA A 16 -1.32 -1.78 15.71
CA ALA A 16 -2.42 -1.02 15.13
C ALA A 16 -2.10 0.49 15.07
N LYS A 17 -1.64 1.08 16.17
CA LYS A 17 -1.23 2.49 16.21
C LYS A 17 -0.09 2.80 15.25
N LEU A 18 0.91 1.93 15.17
CA LEU A 18 2.04 2.11 14.28
C LEU A 18 1.60 2.07 12.81
N ASN A 19 0.72 1.12 12.46
CA ASN A 19 0.18 1.05 11.12
C ASN A 19 -0.64 2.29 10.76
N GLU A 20 -1.54 2.72 11.65
CA GLU A 20 -2.45 3.84 11.42
C GLU A 20 -1.72 5.19 11.36
N ILE A 21 -0.74 5.42 12.23
CA ILE A 21 -0.06 6.72 12.36
C ILE A 21 1.12 6.85 11.40
N ILE A 22 1.84 5.76 11.14
CA ILE A 22 3.11 5.82 10.40
C ILE A 22 2.98 5.14 9.06
N LEU A 23 2.56 3.86 9.04
CA LEU A 23 2.66 3.05 7.85
C LEU A 23 1.71 3.52 6.74
N PHE A 24 0.41 3.62 7.04
CA PHE A 24 -0.60 4.05 6.07
C PHE A 24 -0.36 5.46 5.54
N PRO A 25 -0.09 6.49 6.38
CA PRO A 25 0.21 7.84 5.89
C PRO A 25 1.48 7.89 5.05
N THR A 26 2.52 7.14 5.40
CA THR A 26 3.76 7.11 4.64
C THR A 26 3.56 6.46 3.27
N ILE A 27 2.86 5.33 3.19
CA ILE A 27 2.54 4.69 1.90
C ILE A 27 1.72 5.63 1.01
N ALA A 28 0.70 6.28 1.58
CA ALA A 28 -0.13 7.24 0.86
C ALA A 28 0.70 8.44 0.35
N LEU A 29 1.59 8.97 1.19
CA LEU A 29 2.47 10.08 0.83
C LEU A 29 3.46 9.71 -0.28
N LEU A 30 4.12 8.55 -0.18
CA LEU A 30 5.02 8.07 -1.22
C LEU A 30 4.29 7.79 -2.53
N SER A 31 3.08 7.23 -2.45
CA SER A 31 2.23 7.00 -3.63
C SER A 31 1.83 8.30 -4.30
N ALA A 32 1.46 9.33 -3.52
CA ALA A 32 1.15 10.66 -4.05
C ALA A 32 2.36 11.30 -4.73
N VAL A 33 3.56 11.22 -4.13
CA VAL A 33 4.80 11.72 -4.74
C VAL A 33 5.15 10.97 -6.03
N ALA A 34 5.01 9.64 -6.05
CA ALA A 34 5.23 8.85 -7.26
C ALA A 34 4.24 9.25 -8.37
N PHE A 35 2.97 9.46 -8.03
CA PHE A 35 1.95 9.91 -8.98
C PHE A 35 2.23 11.33 -9.51
N LEU A 36 2.64 12.27 -8.65
CA LEU A 36 2.99 13.62 -9.07
C LEU A 36 4.23 13.65 -9.97
N THR A 37 5.26 12.86 -9.66
CA THR A 37 6.46 12.77 -10.50
C THR A 37 6.16 12.11 -11.85
N PHE A 38 5.26 11.13 -11.88
CA PHE A 38 4.72 10.56 -13.12
C PHE A 38 4.01 11.64 -13.96
N LEU A 39 3.06 12.39 -13.38
CA LEU A 39 2.34 13.46 -14.07
C LEU A 39 3.29 14.55 -14.60
N TRP A 40 4.29 14.94 -13.80
CA TRP A 40 5.31 15.89 -14.22
C TRP A 40 6.13 15.37 -15.41
N GLY A 41 6.53 14.09 -15.37
CA GLY A 41 7.23 13.44 -16.47
C GLY A 41 6.40 13.40 -17.76
N VAL A 42 5.11 13.12 -17.65
CA VAL A 42 4.16 13.15 -18.78
C VAL A 42 4.05 14.56 -19.37
N ALA A 43 3.83 15.58 -18.54
CA ALA A 43 3.75 16.96 -18.99
C ALA A 43 5.05 17.42 -19.69
N GLN A 44 6.21 17.14 -19.09
CA GLN A 44 7.52 17.45 -19.66
C GLN A 44 7.76 16.74 -21.01
N TYR A 45 7.34 15.48 -21.13
CA TYR A 45 7.49 14.70 -22.35
C TYR A 45 6.68 15.30 -23.50
N PHE A 46 5.44 15.72 -23.24
CA PHE A 46 4.57 16.33 -24.27
C PHE A 46 4.98 17.76 -24.65
N ILE A 47 5.31 18.61 -23.68
CA ILE A 47 5.67 20.02 -23.93
C ILE A 47 6.99 20.12 -24.73
N ASN A 48 7.93 19.21 -24.48
CA ASN A 48 9.24 19.21 -25.14
C ASN A 48 9.32 18.28 -26.36
N ALA A 49 8.19 17.97 -27.01
CA ALA A 49 8.15 17.01 -28.12
C ALA A 49 9.12 17.34 -29.28
N ASN A 50 9.44 18.63 -29.48
CA ASN A 50 10.32 19.14 -30.53
C ASN A 50 11.80 19.25 -30.13
N ASN A 51 12.16 18.92 -28.90
CA ASN A 51 13.54 18.96 -28.39
C ASN A 51 13.92 17.59 -27.82
N ASP A 52 14.70 16.81 -28.58
CA ASP A 52 15.06 15.44 -28.23
C ASP A 52 15.76 15.31 -26.87
N GLN A 53 16.58 16.29 -26.47
CA GLN A 53 17.27 16.29 -25.18
C GLN A 53 16.27 16.46 -24.02
N ALA A 54 15.39 17.46 -24.11
CA ALA A 54 14.39 17.72 -23.09
C ALA A 54 13.31 16.62 -23.05
N ARG A 55 12.97 16.02 -24.21
CA ARG A 55 12.08 14.86 -24.30
C ARG A 55 12.68 13.63 -23.61
N ALA A 56 13.97 13.38 -23.78
CA ALA A 56 14.67 12.29 -23.10
C ALA A 56 14.67 12.47 -21.56
N GLN A 57 14.74 13.72 -21.08
CA GLN A 57 14.67 14.01 -19.65
C GLN A 57 13.23 13.81 -19.10
N GLY A 58 12.21 14.27 -19.82
CA GLY A 58 10.80 14.01 -19.47
C GLY A 58 10.47 12.51 -19.44
N ALA A 59 10.98 11.74 -20.41
CA ALA A 59 10.84 10.29 -20.45
C ALA A 59 11.48 9.60 -19.22
N LYS A 60 12.64 10.08 -18.75
CA LYS A 60 13.25 9.55 -17.52
C LYS A 60 12.36 9.80 -16.30
N HIS A 61 11.82 11.00 -16.13
CA HIS A 61 10.91 11.31 -15.02
C HIS A 61 9.63 10.47 -15.05
N MET A 62 9.07 10.27 -16.25
CA MET A 62 7.92 9.37 -16.44
C MET A 62 8.27 7.94 -16.01
N MET A 63 9.42 7.41 -16.43
CA MET A 63 9.86 6.06 -16.08
C MET A 63 10.00 5.87 -14.56
N TRP A 64 10.61 6.84 -13.86
CA TRP A 64 10.73 6.79 -12.40
C TRP A 64 9.37 6.78 -11.70
N GLY A 65 8.43 7.60 -12.19
CA GLY A 65 7.05 7.59 -11.71
C GLY A 65 6.35 6.24 -11.95
N VAL A 66 6.48 5.66 -13.15
CA VAL A 66 5.91 4.33 -13.48
C VAL A 66 6.49 3.25 -12.59
N ILE A 67 7.81 3.22 -12.37
CA ILE A 67 8.45 2.24 -11.48
C ILE A 67 7.86 2.34 -10.06
N GLY A 68 7.69 3.57 -9.54
CA GLY A 68 7.06 3.79 -8.24
C GLY A 68 5.64 3.24 -8.17
N LEU A 69 4.81 3.53 -9.18
CA LEU A 69 3.42 3.03 -9.25
C LEU A 69 3.36 1.50 -9.36
N VAL A 70 4.24 0.89 -10.16
CA VAL A 70 4.31 -0.58 -10.31
C VAL A 70 4.70 -1.25 -9.00
N ILE A 71 5.62 -0.68 -8.21
CA ILE A 71 5.99 -1.22 -6.89
C ILE A 71 4.81 -1.19 -5.92
N MET A 72 4.02 -0.10 -5.90
CA MET A 72 2.85 -0.01 -5.03
C MET A 72 1.78 -1.04 -5.42
N LEU A 73 1.51 -1.18 -6.72
CA LEU A 73 0.55 -2.16 -7.23
C LEU A 73 1.03 -3.60 -7.03
N SER A 74 2.33 -3.87 -7.18
CA SER A 74 2.88 -5.22 -7.01
C SER A 74 2.77 -5.66 -5.55
N ALA A 75 3.06 -4.79 -4.59
CA ALA A 75 2.89 -5.10 -3.17
C ALA A 75 1.44 -5.51 -2.85
N PHE A 76 0.46 -4.71 -3.26
CA PHE A 76 -0.96 -5.03 -3.06
C PHE A 76 -1.37 -6.35 -3.74
N THR A 77 -0.93 -6.55 -4.98
CA THR A 77 -1.25 -7.75 -5.77
C THR A 77 -0.66 -9.01 -5.13
N ILE A 78 0.59 -8.95 -4.68
CA ILE A 78 1.27 -10.08 -4.02
C ILE A 78 0.55 -10.44 -2.72
N LEU A 79 0.19 -9.45 -1.89
CA LEU A 79 -0.54 -9.69 -0.65
C LEU A 79 -1.91 -10.34 -0.92
N SER A 80 -2.66 -9.83 -1.91
CA SER A 80 -3.96 -10.39 -2.29
C SER A 80 -3.83 -11.81 -2.85
N LEU A 81 -2.83 -12.06 -3.69
CA LEU A 81 -2.58 -13.38 -4.24
C LEU A 81 -2.20 -14.38 -3.15
N ALA A 82 -1.31 -13.99 -2.23
CA ALA A 82 -0.92 -14.82 -1.10
C ALA A 82 -2.13 -15.14 -0.20
N ALA A 83 -2.94 -14.14 0.15
CA ALA A 83 -4.13 -14.34 0.96
C ALA A 83 -5.10 -15.36 0.34
N ASN A 84 -5.39 -15.22 -0.97
CA ASN A 84 -6.26 -16.16 -1.68
C ASN A 84 -5.63 -17.55 -1.83
N THR A 85 -4.31 -17.64 -2.04
CA THR A 85 -3.60 -18.92 -2.23
C THR A 85 -3.63 -19.76 -0.96
N PHE A 86 -3.51 -19.13 0.21
CA PHE A 86 -3.49 -19.82 1.50
C PHE A 86 -4.86 -19.84 2.20
N GLY A 87 -5.92 -19.33 1.58
CA GLY A 87 -7.27 -19.30 2.17
C GLY A 87 -7.40 -18.31 3.35
N LEU A 88 -6.56 -17.28 3.41
CA LEU A 88 -6.51 -16.29 4.49
C LEU A 88 -7.38 -15.05 4.21
N SER A 89 -8.24 -15.09 3.20
CA SER A 89 -9.00 -13.91 2.76
C SER A 89 -9.97 -13.39 3.83
N ASP A 90 -10.59 -14.29 4.60
CA ASP A 90 -11.47 -13.91 5.72
C ASP A 90 -10.68 -13.34 6.89
N GLU A 91 -9.56 -13.97 7.25
CA GLU A 91 -8.61 -13.47 8.25
C GLU A 91 -8.14 -12.04 7.93
N VAL A 92 -7.69 -11.81 6.69
CA VAL A 92 -7.17 -10.51 6.24
C VAL A 92 -8.29 -9.47 6.21
N ARG A 93 -9.50 -9.84 5.78
CA ARG A 93 -10.68 -8.95 5.81
C ARG A 93 -11.00 -8.52 7.23
N CYS A 94 -11.10 -9.48 8.16
CA CYS A 94 -11.43 -9.21 9.56
C CYS A 94 -10.31 -8.48 10.31
N ALA A 95 -9.05 -8.67 9.92
CA ALA A 95 -7.94 -7.88 10.44
C ALA A 95 -8.00 -6.42 9.97
N ASN A 96 -8.43 -6.17 8.73
CA ASN A 96 -8.56 -4.80 8.20
C ASN A 96 -9.81 -4.09 8.73
N ASN A 97 -10.91 -4.82 8.93
CA ASN A 97 -12.18 -4.26 9.38
C ASN A 97 -12.84 -5.17 10.43
N PRO A 98 -12.46 -5.06 11.71
CA PRO A 98 -12.89 -5.98 12.76
C PRO A 98 -14.37 -5.87 13.13
N THR A 99 -15.06 -4.83 12.67
CA THR A 99 -16.50 -4.63 12.89
C THR A 99 -17.38 -5.28 11.82
N ASP A 100 -16.79 -5.90 10.79
CA ASP A 100 -17.56 -6.60 9.77
C ASP A 100 -18.24 -7.87 10.32
N ALA A 101 -19.40 -8.23 9.76
CA ALA A 101 -20.12 -9.43 10.16
C ALA A 101 -19.29 -10.71 9.94
N GLY A 102 -19.38 -11.65 10.87
CA GLY A 102 -18.72 -12.97 10.81
C GLY A 102 -17.24 -12.97 11.25
N CYS A 103 -16.69 -11.83 11.70
CA CYS A 103 -15.31 -11.75 12.19
C CYS A 103 -15.10 -12.29 13.61
N ASP A 104 -16.18 -12.57 14.33
CA ASP A 104 -16.21 -13.23 15.63
C ASP A 104 -15.96 -14.75 15.53
N THR A 105 -16.36 -15.39 14.43
CA THR A 105 -16.18 -16.83 14.21
C THR A 105 -14.86 -17.21 13.51
N VAL A 106 -14.15 -16.24 12.94
CA VAL A 106 -12.90 -16.46 12.18
C VAL A 106 -11.72 -16.78 13.11
N PHE A 107 -11.63 -16.13 14.28
CA PHE A 107 -10.55 -16.32 15.25
C PHE A 107 -10.89 -17.29 16.39
N ALA A 108 -12.02 -18.01 16.30
CA ALA A 108 -12.40 -19.03 17.27
C ALA A 108 -11.75 -20.39 16.91
N PRO A 109 -11.20 -21.13 17.89
CA PRO A 109 -10.59 -22.43 17.65
C PRO A 109 -11.60 -23.52 17.23
#